data_AF-A0A2P7YMC3-F1
#
_entry.id   AF-A0A2P7YMC3-F1
#
_cell.length_a   1.000
_cell.length_b   1.000
_cell.length_c   1.000
_cell.angle_alpha   90.00
_cell.angle_beta   90.00
_cell.angle_gamma   90.00
#
_symmetry.space_group_name_H-M   'P 1'
#
loop_
_entity.id
_entity.type
_entity.pdbx_description
1 polymer ?
#
loop_
_entity_poly.entity_id
_entity_poly.type
_entity_poly.pdbx_seq_one_letter_code
_entity_poly.pdbx_strand_id
1 'polypeptide(L)'
;MLHRLLRTVPVVRTAQARRIHVPFQDDLTPADDELFNLDGFQDYKELPDVLAHKKRMGLGSDEEPAERKPEPIKEQLLASSFVEATKKKQPLVFVSRLTNPYLNLAIEDYVYHNMPVPAAGEANCNRLMFYVNLPCVVIGKNQNPWREVNMPLLNSLRLPMVRRRSGGGTVVHDTGNVNYSFMTTKEAFDRQAFARVVCESTNKIAQEEKQIMVTERGDIVTIKDQLKVSGSAYKLTKGRLYHHGTMLLNLKLDVLRQLLHREELLGSIASLASVESVKLPVTNLHLDKEEFIEAVSSGFRDAYGIVEEAKEKEPEEMNENEFLGLQDFVNAFSERQCETFVVDEDTELPEEIEAMRNELTLWEWKFGSTAKFTHRFEKKERGLVVEFEVVKGRLKSMSVSGEDKDIEAMEFLQTMLEREGVPYTGSDVAGFITDDELSEWLGNAIDGLS
;
A
#
# COMPACT_ATOMS: atom_id res chain seq x y z
N MET A 1 -23.62 -76.21 -33.72
CA MET A 1 -23.05 -75.47 -32.57
C MET A 1 -22.92 -74.00 -32.94
N LEU A 2 -23.15 -73.15 -31.95
CA LEU A 2 -23.56 -71.73 -31.96
C LEU A 2 -22.82 -70.71 -32.88
N HIS A 3 -23.64 -69.83 -33.45
CA HIS A 3 -23.57 -68.35 -33.59
C HIS A 3 -22.33 -67.59 -34.14
N ARG A 4 -22.55 -67.00 -35.33
CA ARG A 4 -22.24 -65.63 -35.82
C ARG A 4 -22.01 -64.54 -34.74
N LEU A 5 -21.02 -63.64 -34.94
CA LEU A 5 -21.17 -62.21 -35.31
C LEU A 5 -19.88 -61.38 -35.08
N LEU A 6 -19.67 -60.42 -36.00
CA LEU A 6 -18.72 -59.29 -35.93
C LEU A 6 -18.90 -58.44 -34.67
N ARG A 7 -17.80 -57.96 -34.07
CA ARG A 7 -17.74 -56.72 -33.29
C ARG A 7 -16.40 -56.00 -33.47
N THR A 8 -16.53 -54.69 -33.67
CA THR A 8 -15.52 -53.63 -33.74
C THR A 8 -15.04 -53.21 -32.34
N VAL A 9 -14.21 -52.14 -32.32
CA VAL A 9 -13.82 -51.23 -31.21
C VAL A 9 -12.43 -51.55 -30.60
N PRO A 10 -11.60 -50.57 -30.19
CA PRO A 10 -10.99 -49.47 -30.96
C PRO A 10 -9.46 -49.39 -30.75
N VAL A 11 -8.76 -48.62 -31.58
CA VAL A 11 -7.39 -48.18 -31.31
C VAL A 11 -7.41 -47.19 -30.16
N VAL A 12 -6.87 -47.59 -29.00
CA VAL A 12 -6.56 -46.69 -27.89
C VAL A 12 -5.40 -45.80 -28.33
N ARG A 13 -5.70 -44.56 -28.74
CA ARG A 13 -4.72 -43.48 -28.67
C ARG A 13 -4.60 -43.09 -27.20
N THR A 14 -3.54 -43.57 -26.56
CA THR A 14 -3.03 -42.96 -25.32
C THR A 14 -2.53 -41.55 -25.65
N ALA A 15 -3.45 -40.58 -25.66
CA ALA A 15 -3.07 -39.20 -25.43
C ALA A 15 -2.64 -39.13 -23.96
N GLN A 16 -1.33 -39.03 -23.72
CA GLN A 16 -0.82 -38.55 -22.45
C GLN A 16 -1.50 -37.21 -22.19
N ALA A 17 -2.42 -37.20 -21.22
CA ALA A 17 -2.91 -35.97 -20.63
C ALA A 17 -1.68 -35.22 -20.11
N ARG A 18 -1.29 -34.15 -20.82
CA ARG A 18 -0.49 -33.09 -20.22
C ARG A 18 -1.35 -32.50 -19.11
N ARG A 19 -1.21 -33.06 -17.91
CA ARG A 19 -1.49 -32.35 -16.66
C ARG A 19 -0.50 -31.20 -16.62
N ILE A 20 -0.86 -30.07 -17.22
CA ILE A 20 -0.22 -28.80 -16.91
C ILE A 20 -0.80 -28.41 -15.56
N HIS A 21 -0.11 -28.86 -14.52
CA HIS A 21 -0.28 -28.39 -13.17
C HIS A 21 0.25 -26.95 -13.15
N VAL A 22 -0.65 -25.98 -13.05
CA VAL A 22 -0.30 -24.57 -12.77
C VAL A 22 0.44 -24.54 -11.43
N PRO A 23 1.69 -24.04 -11.35
CA PRO A 23 2.44 -24.06 -10.11
C PRO A 23 2.13 -22.78 -9.32
N PHE A 24 1.12 -22.87 -8.45
CA PHE A 24 1.13 -22.12 -7.20
C PHE A 24 1.69 -23.05 -6.14
N GLN A 25 3.02 -23.09 -6.04
CA GLN A 25 3.73 -23.68 -4.91
C GLN A 25 4.96 -22.80 -4.69
N ASP A 26 4.98 -22.13 -3.54
CA ASP A 26 6.21 -21.66 -2.92
C ASP A 26 7.10 -22.89 -2.70
N ASP A 27 8.24 -22.94 -3.40
CA ASP A 27 9.39 -23.78 -3.07
C ASP A 27 10.62 -23.10 -3.69
N LEU A 28 11.12 -22.04 -3.05
CA LEU A 28 12.52 -21.63 -3.26
C LEU A 28 13.37 -22.50 -2.36
N THR A 29 14.28 -23.27 -2.96
CA THR A 29 15.28 -24.02 -2.19
C THR A 29 16.61 -23.26 -2.21
N PRO A 30 17.51 -23.47 -1.22
CA PRO A 30 18.84 -22.85 -1.20
C PRO A 30 19.71 -23.13 -2.44
N ALA A 31 19.28 -24.01 -3.34
CA ALA A 31 19.96 -24.32 -4.59
C ALA A 31 19.66 -23.33 -5.73
N ASP A 32 18.68 -22.44 -5.57
CA ASP A 32 18.32 -21.45 -6.61
C ASP A 32 19.22 -20.19 -6.59
N ASP A 33 19.98 -19.97 -5.51
CA ASP A 33 20.95 -18.85 -5.39
C ASP A 33 22.18 -19.03 -6.30
N GLU A 34 22.61 -20.28 -6.54
CA GLU A 34 23.80 -20.56 -7.36
C GLU A 34 23.55 -20.40 -8.87
N LEU A 35 22.27 -20.40 -9.32
CA LEU A 35 21.93 -20.34 -10.75
C LEU A 35 22.01 -18.93 -11.35
N PHE A 36 21.91 -17.88 -10.51
CA PHE A 36 21.88 -16.48 -10.94
C PHE A 36 23.18 -15.70 -10.68
N ASN A 37 24.18 -16.33 -10.05
CA ASN A 37 25.52 -15.78 -9.80
C ASN A 37 25.50 -14.31 -9.33
N LEU A 38 24.65 -14.02 -8.32
CA LEU A 38 24.42 -12.68 -7.77
C LEU A 38 25.57 -12.18 -6.88
N ASP A 39 26.57 -13.03 -6.58
CA ASP A 39 27.79 -12.64 -5.86
C ASP A 39 28.63 -11.60 -6.62
N GLY A 40 28.47 -11.50 -7.95
CA GLY A 40 29.22 -10.54 -8.77
C GLY A 40 28.85 -9.06 -8.58
N PHE A 41 27.78 -8.75 -7.84
CA PHE A 41 27.35 -7.37 -7.59
C PHE A 41 27.95 -6.74 -6.32
N GLN A 42 28.60 -7.53 -5.45
CA GLN A 42 29.26 -6.98 -4.26
C GLN A 42 30.58 -6.24 -4.59
N ASP A 43 31.19 -6.55 -5.75
CA ASP A 43 32.49 -6.00 -6.16
C ASP A 43 32.40 -5.03 -7.36
N TYR A 44 31.21 -4.49 -7.67
CA TYR A 44 31.06 -3.55 -8.78
C TYR A 44 31.90 -2.28 -8.58
N LYS A 45 32.93 -2.10 -9.41
CA LYS A 45 33.71 -0.86 -9.52
C LYS A 45 33.26 -0.08 -10.75
N GLU A 46 32.95 1.21 -10.57
CA GLU A 46 32.55 2.09 -11.69
C GLU A 46 33.63 2.09 -12.80
N LEU A 47 33.17 2.05 -14.05
CA LEU A 47 34.05 2.05 -15.23
C LEU A 47 34.89 3.35 -15.32
N PRO A 48 36.16 3.29 -15.77
CA PRO A 48 37.06 4.45 -15.83
C PRO A 48 36.51 5.66 -16.61
N ASP A 49 35.69 5.41 -17.64
CA ASP A 49 35.10 6.45 -18.47
C ASP A 49 34.03 7.26 -17.71
N VAL A 50 33.33 6.61 -16.77
CA VAL A 50 32.32 7.24 -15.90
C VAL A 50 33.01 8.14 -14.87
N LEU A 51 34.13 7.67 -14.30
CA LEU A 51 34.98 8.45 -13.39
C LEU A 51 35.59 9.67 -14.11
N ALA A 52 36.07 9.51 -15.34
CA ALA A 52 36.60 10.60 -16.15
C ALA A 52 35.52 11.62 -16.56
N HIS A 53 34.26 11.19 -16.70
CA HIS A 53 33.13 12.08 -16.94
C HIS A 53 32.75 12.88 -15.69
N LYS A 54 32.67 12.23 -14.51
CA LYS A 54 32.45 12.92 -13.22
C LYS A 54 33.54 13.95 -12.91
N LYS A 55 34.82 13.65 -13.20
CA LYS A 55 35.94 14.59 -13.00
C LYS A 55 35.86 15.82 -13.90
N ARG A 56 35.39 15.67 -15.16
CA ARG A 56 35.14 16.79 -16.08
C ARG A 56 33.97 17.68 -15.65
N MET A 57 33.00 17.12 -14.94
CA MET A 57 31.83 17.84 -14.41
C MET A 57 32.08 18.49 -13.05
N GLY A 58 33.31 18.42 -12.50
CA GLY A 58 33.63 18.96 -11.18
C GLY A 58 33.01 18.18 -10.01
N LEU A 59 32.55 16.95 -10.26
CA LEU A 59 31.84 16.09 -9.28
C LEU A 59 32.76 15.05 -8.62
N GLY A 60 34.07 15.26 -8.64
CA GLY A 60 35.04 14.36 -8.01
C GLY A 60 35.71 15.02 -6.80
N SER A 61 35.26 14.69 -5.59
CA SER A 61 36.02 14.94 -4.37
C SER A 61 37.06 13.83 -4.19
N ASP A 62 38.34 14.17 -4.05
CA ASP A 62 39.41 13.23 -3.65
C ASP A 62 39.42 12.99 -2.12
N GLU A 63 38.30 13.29 -1.45
CA GLU A 63 38.05 12.93 -0.06
C GLU A 63 36.97 11.84 -0.05
N GLU A 64 37.33 10.65 0.45
CA GLU A 64 36.33 9.68 0.89
C GLU A 64 35.35 10.43 1.81
N PRO A 65 34.03 10.40 1.55
CA PRO A 65 33.10 11.00 2.47
C PRO A 65 33.28 10.24 3.78
N ALA A 66 33.78 10.95 4.80
CA ALA A 66 33.81 10.42 6.15
C ALA A 66 32.41 9.87 6.42
N GLU A 67 32.31 8.55 6.62
CA GLU A 67 31.09 7.91 7.10
C GLU A 67 30.73 8.59 8.42
N ARG A 68 29.93 9.65 8.34
CA ARG A 68 29.12 10.08 9.46
C ARG A 68 28.09 8.99 9.60
N LYS A 69 28.45 7.94 10.32
CA LYS A 69 27.49 7.00 10.89
C LYS A 69 26.47 7.89 11.63
N PRO A 70 25.22 7.98 11.17
CA PRO A 70 24.20 8.59 12.00
C PRO A 70 24.21 7.81 13.32
N GLU A 71 24.24 8.52 14.46
CA GLU A 71 24.05 7.84 15.74
C GLU A 71 22.74 7.04 15.62
N PRO A 72 22.73 5.74 15.94
CA PRO A 72 21.51 4.97 15.88
C PRO A 72 20.47 5.64 16.77
N ILE A 73 19.22 5.68 16.29
CA ILE A 73 18.04 6.01 17.10
C ILE A 73 18.28 5.40 18.48
N LYS A 74 18.37 6.22 19.53
CA LYS A 74 18.64 5.73 20.89
C LYS A 74 17.61 4.66 21.22
N GLU A 75 18.01 3.40 21.09
CA GLU A 75 17.20 2.23 21.34
C GLU A 75 16.89 2.18 22.84
N GLN A 76 15.80 2.81 23.25
CA GLN A 76 15.06 2.32 24.40
C GLN A 76 14.19 1.14 23.92
N LEU A 77 14.86 0.04 23.55
CA LEU A 77 14.22 -1.25 23.29
C LEU A 77 13.65 -1.74 24.61
N LEU A 78 12.36 -1.47 24.84
CA LEU A 78 11.64 -2.00 25.98
C LEU A 78 11.32 -3.48 25.76
N ALA A 79 11.73 -4.31 26.72
CA ALA A 79 11.40 -5.72 26.84
C ALA A 79 9.92 -5.97 27.21
N SER A 80 8.99 -5.28 26.54
CA SER A 80 7.55 -5.53 26.61
C SER A 80 7.09 -6.21 25.34
N SER A 81 6.18 -7.16 25.41
CA SER A 81 5.64 -7.82 24.21
C SER A 81 4.92 -6.82 23.29
N PHE A 82 4.87 -7.11 21.99
CA PHE A 82 4.16 -6.26 21.02
C PHE A 82 2.70 -6.01 21.43
N VAL A 83 2.02 -7.03 21.95
CA VAL A 83 0.62 -6.93 22.42
C VAL A 83 0.50 -5.95 23.57
N GLU A 84 1.38 -6.01 24.56
CA GLU A 84 1.38 -5.08 25.69
C GLU A 84 1.63 -3.64 25.22
N ALA A 85 2.57 -3.44 24.30
CA ALA A 85 2.86 -2.14 23.70
C ALA A 85 1.60 -1.53 23.06
N THR A 86 0.81 -2.31 22.31
CA THR A 86 -0.42 -1.81 21.69
C THR A 86 -1.47 -1.32 22.71
N LYS A 87 -1.48 -1.89 23.93
CA LYS A 87 -2.46 -1.63 24.98
C LYS A 87 -2.02 -0.61 26.04
N LYS A 88 -0.80 -0.05 25.95
CA LYS A 88 -0.31 0.95 26.91
C LYS A 88 -1.22 2.18 26.96
N LYS A 89 -1.44 2.75 28.15
CA LYS A 89 -2.28 3.95 28.35
C LYS A 89 -1.56 5.29 28.09
N GLN A 90 -0.47 5.25 27.34
CA GLN A 90 0.35 6.41 26.99
C GLN A 90 0.54 6.50 25.49
N PRO A 91 0.85 7.68 24.94
CA PRO A 91 1.25 7.84 23.54
C PRO A 91 2.45 6.95 23.21
N LEU A 92 2.45 6.35 22.01
CA LEU A 92 3.51 5.43 21.60
C LEU A 92 3.82 5.55 20.11
N VAL A 93 5.10 5.52 19.75
CA VAL A 93 5.56 5.42 18.37
C VAL A 93 5.89 3.96 18.03
N PHE A 94 5.46 3.48 16.88
CA PHE A 94 5.81 2.18 16.30
C PHE A 94 6.62 2.40 15.02
N VAL A 95 7.71 1.65 14.84
CA VAL A 95 8.49 1.67 13.61
C VAL A 95 8.61 0.24 13.09
N SER A 96 7.97 -0.06 11.95
CA SER A 96 8.10 -1.37 11.30
C SER A 96 9.32 -1.38 10.39
N ARG A 97 10.26 -2.28 10.68
CA ARG A 97 11.37 -2.67 9.80
C ARG A 97 10.94 -3.70 8.75
N LEU A 98 9.74 -4.26 8.88
CA LEU A 98 9.15 -5.17 7.90
C LEU A 98 8.71 -4.39 6.66
N THR A 99 8.83 -5.04 5.49
CA THR A 99 8.61 -4.37 4.19
C THR A 99 7.45 -4.95 3.39
N ASN A 100 6.80 -6.01 3.88
CA ASN A 100 5.66 -6.62 3.20
C ASN A 100 4.40 -5.74 3.35
N PRO A 101 3.77 -5.29 2.24
CA PRO A 101 2.63 -4.38 2.31
C PRO A 101 1.38 -4.99 2.96
N TYR A 102 1.15 -6.30 2.82
CA TYR A 102 0.04 -6.98 3.48
C TYR A 102 0.26 -7.04 4.99
N LEU A 103 1.49 -7.35 5.41
CA LEU A 103 1.84 -7.45 6.83
C LEU A 103 1.81 -6.07 7.52
N ASN A 104 2.39 -5.04 6.91
CA ASN A 104 2.36 -3.69 7.46
C ASN A 104 0.92 -3.15 7.62
N LEU A 105 0.04 -3.40 6.65
CA LEU A 105 -1.38 -3.03 6.79
C LEU A 105 -2.14 -3.87 7.82
N ALA A 106 -1.74 -5.13 8.03
CA ALA A 106 -2.31 -5.97 9.09
C ALA A 106 -1.86 -5.49 10.49
N ILE A 107 -0.59 -5.13 10.64
CA ILE A 107 -0.05 -4.54 11.88
C ILE A 107 -0.72 -3.18 12.16
N GLU A 108 -0.84 -2.30 11.15
CA GLU A 108 -1.57 -1.02 11.27
C GLU A 108 -2.99 -1.25 11.82
N ASP A 109 -3.73 -2.21 11.24
CA ASP A 109 -5.09 -2.49 11.66
C ASP A 109 -5.14 -3.14 13.07
N TYR A 110 -4.16 -3.97 13.44
CA TYR A 110 -4.05 -4.55 14.77
C TYR A 110 -3.79 -3.49 15.84
N VAL A 111 -2.79 -2.63 15.64
CA VAL A 111 -2.44 -1.53 16.56
C VAL A 111 -3.65 -0.61 16.71
N TYR A 112 -4.32 -0.27 15.60
CA TYR A 112 -5.51 0.55 15.61
C TYR A 112 -6.66 -0.03 16.45
N HIS A 113 -6.96 -1.33 16.31
CA HIS A 113 -8.06 -1.94 17.06
C HIS A 113 -7.72 -2.18 18.54
N ASN A 114 -6.44 -2.38 18.87
CA ASN A 114 -5.99 -2.63 20.24
C ASN A 114 -5.59 -1.37 21.02
N MET A 115 -5.46 -0.22 20.34
CA MET A 115 -5.28 1.08 20.99
C MET A 115 -6.41 1.32 22.00
N PRO A 116 -6.10 1.65 23.28
CA PRO A 116 -7.12 1.96 24.28
C PRO A 116 -7.92 3.19 23.89
N VAL A 117 -9.21 3.20 24.25
CA VAL A 117 -10.03 4.42 24.23
C VAL A 117 -10.03 4.95 25.67
N PRO A 118 -9.51 6.15 25.94
CA PRO A 118 -9.44 6.73 27.27
C PRO A 118 -10.85 6.96 27.86
N ALA A 119 -10.97 6.82 29.18
CA ALA A 119 -12.17 7.23 29.89
C ALA A 119 -12.26 8.77 29.93
N ALA A 120 -13.44 9.31 30.28
CA ALA A 120 -13.63 10.75 30.40
C ALA A 120 -12.62 11.36 31.41
N GLY A 121 -11.78 12.27 30.94
CA GLY A 121 -10.74 12.93 31.75
C GLY A 121 -9.37 12.26 31.73
N GLU A 122 -9.21 11.08 31.10
CA GLU A 122 -7.89 10.46 30.89
C GLU A 122 -7.18 11.04 29.64
N ALA A 123 -5.84 11.04 29.66
CA ALA A 123 -5.04 11.44 28.51
C ALA A 123 -5.22 10.48 27.33
N ASN A 124 -5.09 11.01 26.11
CA ASN A 124 -5.29 10.20 24.91
C ASN A 124 -4.11 9.26 24.65
N CYS A 125 -4.42 8.03 24.26
CA CYS A 125 -3.45 6.98 23.98
C CYS A 125 -3.04 6.99 22.50
N ASN A 126 -2.61 8.15 21.99
CA ASN A 126 -2.31 8.30 20.56
C ASN A 126 -1.24 7.31 20.11
N ARG A 127 -1.34 6.81 18.87
CA ARG A 127 -0.30 5.99 18.23
C ARG A 127 0.22 6.70 17.00
N LEU A 128 1.52 6.56 16.75
CA LEU A 128 2.11 6.90 15.47
C LEU A 128 2.86 5.67 14.98
N MET A 129 2.52 5.15 13.81
CA MET A 129 3.22 4.01 13.21
C MET A 129 3.88 4.43 11.91
N PHE A 130 5.15 4.07 11.73
CA PHE A 130 5.88 4.22 10.47
C PHE A 130 6.12 2.85 9.83
N TYR A 131 6.04 2.78 8.50
CA TYR A 131 6.41 1.60 7.75
C TYR A 131 6.78 1.94 6.29
N VAL A 132 7.69 1.17 5.73
CA VAL A 132 8.07 1.21 4.31
C VAL A 132 7.59 -0.08 3.67
N ASN A 133 7.09 -0.02 2.43
CA ASN A 133 6.67 -1.21 1.70
C ASN A 133 7.62 -1.47 0.52
N LEU A 134 7.84 -2.74 0.20
CA LEU A 134 8.33 -3.14 -1.11
C LEU A 134 7.39 -2.62 -2.21
N PRO A 135 7.88 -2.48 -3.46
CA PRO A 135 7.10 -1.94 -4.57
C PRO A 135 5.71 -2.57 -4.68
N CYS A 136 4.66 -1.76 -4.58
CA CYS A 136 3.28 -2.24 -4.61
C CYS A 136 2.28 -1.13 -4.99
N VAL A 137 1.11 -1.50 -5.47
CA VAL A 137 -0.02 -0.57 -5.67
C VAL A 137 -1.03 -0.73 -4.54
N VAL A 138 -1.38 0.37 -3.88
CA VAL A 138 -2.35 0.38 -2.78
C VAL A 138 -3.60 1.16 -3.18
N ILE A 139 -4.72 0.45 -3.35
CA ILE A 139 -6.03 1.03 -3.67
C ILE A 139 -6.86 1.27 -2.40
N GLY A 140 -7.69 2.30 -2.42
CA GLY A 140 -8.64 2.62 -1.36
C GLY A 140 -9.81 1.64 -1.29
N LYS A 141 -10.44 1.55 -0.11
CA LYS A 141 -11.52 0.59 0.17
C LYS A 141 -12.63 0.55 -0.88
N ASN A 142 -13.08 1.70 -1.36
CA ASN A 142 -14.23 1.84 -2.26
C ASN A 142 -13.84 2.11 -3.73
N GLN A 143 -12.60 1.83 -4.12
CA GLN A 143 -12.14 2.05 -5.48
C GLN A 143 -12.36 0.87 -6.41
N ASN A 144 -12.45 1.15 -7.71
CA ASN A 144 -12.54 0.14 -8.76
C ASN A 144 -11.14 -0.16 -9.33
N PRO A 145 -10.56 -1.35 -9.08
CA PRO A 145 -9.19 -1.65 -9.46
C PRO A 145 -8.99 -1.65 -10.99
N TRP A 146 -9.99 -2.08 -11.77
CA TRP A 146 -9.95 -2.08 -13.24
C TRP A 146 -9.93 -0.67 -13.84
N ARG A 147 -10.31 0.35 -13.07
CA ARG A 147 -10.27 1.75 -13.53
C ARG A 147 -9.02 2.48 -13.05
N GLU A 148 -8.43 2.03 -11.95
CA GLU A 148 -7.37 2.75 -11.25
C GLU A 148 -5.97 2.17 -11.47
N VAL A 149 -5.87 0.90 -11.88
CA VAL A 149 -4.60 0.17 -11.95
C VAL A 149 -4.39 -0.41 -13.34
N ASN A 150 -3.17 -0.28 -13.85
CA ASN A 150 -2.69 -1.02 -15.02
C ASN A 150 -2.34 -2.45 -14.59
N MET A 151 -3.34 -3.33 -14.56
CA MET A 151 -3.19 -4.74 -14.16
C MET A 151 -2.16 -5.50 -14.99
N PRO A 152 -2.08 -5.34 -16.32
CA PRO A 152 -1.10 -6.04 -17.13
C PRO A 152 0.33 -5.68 -16.76
N LEU A 153 0.63 -4.38 -16.64
CA LEU A 153 1.95 -3.93 -16.23
C LEU A 153 2.28 -4.41 -14.82
N LEU A 154 1.33 -4.29 -13.89
CA LEU A 154 1.46 -4.78 -12.52
C LEU A 154 1.82 -6.28 -12.48
N ASN A 155 1.10 -7.10 -13.25
CA ASN A 155 1.32 -8.55 -13.35
C ASN A 155 2.67 -8.87 -13.99
N SER A 156 3.05 -8.16 -15.06
CA SER A 156 4.34 -8.36 -15.74
C SER A 156 5.54 -8.08 -14.83
N LEU A 157 5.41 -7.08 -13.97
CA LEU A 157 6.43 -6.70 -12.97
C LEU A 157 6.30 -7.51 -11.67
N ARG A 158 5.32 -8.42 -11.58
CA ARG A 158 5.02 -9.22 -10.38
C ARG A 158 4.83 -8.40 -9.11
N LEU A 159 4.23 -7.22 -9.25
CA LEU A 159 3.98 -6.33 -8.13
C LEU A 159 2.63 -6.63 -7.48
N PRO A 160 2.53 -6.65 -6.15
CA PRO A 160 1.25 -6.85 -5.49
C PRO A 160 0.36 -5.61 -5.59
N MET A 161 -0.93 -5.84 -5.83
CA MET A 161 -1.98 -4.87 -5.51
C MET A 161 -2.60 -5.20 -4.15
N VAL A 162 -2.75 -4.18 -3.32
CA VAL A 162 -3.34 -4.30 -1.98
C VAL A 162 -4.50 -3.32 -1.84
N ARG A 163 -5.64 -3.80 -1.32
CA ARG A 163 -6.76 -2.93 -0.95
C ARG A 163 -6.68 -2.60 0.53
N ARG A 164 -6.53 -1.32 0.88
CA ARG A 164 -6.49 -0.89 2.29
C ARG A 164 -7.90 -0.73 2.86
N ARG A 165 -8.01 -0.73 4.20
CA ARG A 165 -9.27 -0.58 4.94
C ARG A 165 -9.77 0.87 5.04
N SER A 166 -8.93 1.86 4.76
CA SER A 166 -9.30 3.28 4.69
C SER A 166 -9.84 3.68 3.31
N GLY A 167 -10.50 4.85 3.25
CA GLY A 167 -10.93 5.45 1.98
C GLY A 167 -9.78 6.12 1.21
N GLY A 168 -10.11 6.97 0.24
CA GLY A 168 -9.14 7.73 -0.56
C GLY A 168 -8.77 7.06 -1.89
N GLY A 169 -7.81 7.66 -2.60
CA GLY A 169 -7.37 7.26 -3.94
C GLY A 169 -6.30 6.18 -3.98
N THR A 170 -5.85 5.83 -5.17
CA THR A 170 -4.80 4.83 -5.41
C THR A 170 -3.43 5.48 -5.31
N VAL A 171 -2.50 4.81 -4.65
CA VAL A 171 -1.10 5.23 -4.51
C VAL A 171 -0.17 4.08 -4.85
N VAL A 172 1.07 4.41 -5.18
CA VAL A 172 2.12 3.43 -5.41
C VAL A 172 3.20 3.63 -4.37
N HIS A 173 3.67 2.54 -3.77
CA HIS A 173 4.75 2.55 -2.79
C HIS A 173 5.97 1.89 -3.39
N ASP A 174 7.15 2.31 -2.94
CA ASP A 174 8.42 1.60 -3.02
C ASP A 174 9.24 1.95 -1.77
N THR A 175 10.50 1.53 -1.73
CA THR A 175 11.40 1.76 -0.58
C THR A 175 11.82 3.24 -0.40
N GLY A 176 11.57 4.10 -1.39
CA GLY A 176 11.77 5.53 -1.34
C GLY A 176 10.57 6.31 -0.79
N ASN A 177 9.51 5.63 -0.34
CA ASN A 177 8.37 6.22 0.33
C ASN A 177 8.21 5.67 1.76
N VAL A 178 8.05 6.59 2.72
CA VAL A 178 7.68 6.25 4.11
C VAL A 178 6.20 6.47 4.29
N ASN A 179 5.50 5.47 4.81
CA ASN A 179 4.12 5.61 5.24
C ASN A 179 4.10 5.90 6.73
N TYR A 180 3.18 6.77 7.15
CA TYR A 180 2.92 7.07 8.55
C TYR A 180 1.44 6.92 8.85
N SER A 181 1.10 6.48 10.05
CA SER A 181 -0.28 6.24 10.50
C SER A 181 -0.45 6.77 11.92
N PHE A 182 -1.14 7.90 12.05
CA PHE A 182 -1.51 8.51 13.31
C PHE A 182 -2.90 8.04 13.73
N MET A 183 -2.99 7.45 14.91
CA MET A 183 -4.20 6.87 15.47
C MET A 183 -4.58 7.62 16.73
N THR A 184 -5.84 8.01 16.81
CA THR A 184 -6.39 8.80 17.91
C THR A 184 -7.87 8.46 18.13
N THR A 185 -8.51 9.12 19.08
CA THR A 185 -9.94 8.99 19.34
C THR A 185 -10.73 9.96 18.48
N LYS A 186 -12.02 9.67 18.26
CA LYS A 186 -12.90 10.54 17.47
C LYS A 186 -13.02 11.94 18.08
N GLU A 187 -13.02 12.02 19.42
CA GLU A 187 -13.21 13.25 20.18
C GLU A 187 -12.01 14.18 20.07
N ALA A 188 -10.80 13.62 19.98
CA ALA A 188 -9.55 14.38 19.84
C ALA A 188 -9.12 14.59 18.39
N PHE A 189 -9.89 14.09 17.42
CA PHE A 189 -9.49 14.12 16.03
C PHE A 189 -9.59 15.51 15.43
N ASP A 190 -8.46 16.00 14.95
CA ASP A 190 -8.36 17.12 14.03
C ASP A 190 -7.62 16.65 12.77
N ARG A 191 -8.27 16.84 11.61
CA ARG A 191 -7.77 16.42 10.30
C ARG A 191 -6.45 17.09 9.92
N GLN A 192 -6.23 18.33 10.34
CA GLN A 192 -5.07 19.11 9.98
C GLN A 192 -3.99 19.10 11.06
N ALA A 193 -4.35 18.91 12.34
CA ALA A 193 -3.40 19.01 13.44
C ALA A 193 -2.17 18.10 13.23
N PHE A 194 -2.38 16.80 13.00
CA PHE A 194 -1.25 15.90 12.79
C PHE A 194 -0.52 16.16 11.46
N ALA A 195 -1.23 16.54 10.40
CA ALA A 195 -0.60 16.93 9.14
C ALA A 195 0.33 18.15 9.31
N ARG A 196 -0.02 19.10 10.20
CA ARG A 196 0.85 20.23 10.56
C ARG A 196 2.07 19.77 11.33
N VAL A 197 1.92 18.84 12.28
CA VAL A 197 3.07 18.23 12.99
C VAL A 197 4.05 17.59 12.00
N VAL A 198 3.55 16.80 11.03
CA VAL A 198 4.38 16.21 9.97
C VAL A 198 5.06 17.30 9.14
N CYS A 199 4.32 18.31 8.72
CA CYS A 199 4.81 19.42 7.91
C CYS A 199 5.93 20.21 8.62
N GLU A 200 5.68 20.65 9.85
CA GLU A 200 6.62 21.43 10.65
C GLU A 200 7.88 20.63 10.98
N SER A 201 7.73 19.36 11.34
CA SER A 201 8.86 18.47 11.64
C SER A 201 9.73 18.21 10.40
N THR A 202 9.10 18.00 9.25
CA THR A 202 9.81 17.79 7.98
C THR A 202 10.53 19.06 7.54
N ASN A 203 9.91 20.23 7.70
CA ASN A 203 10.51 21.52 7.33
C ASN A 203 11.77 21.86 8.13
N LYS A 204 11.95 21.31 9.35
CA LYS A 204 13.18 21.47 10.14
C LYS A 204 14.40 20.81 9.49
N ILE A 205 14.20 19.74 8.71
CA ILE A 205 15.27 18.97 8.05
C ILE A 205 15.28 19.16 6.53
N ALA A 206 14.20 19.66 5.95
CA ALA A 206 14.09 19.90 4.51
C ALA A 206 14.97 21.06 4.04
N GLN A 207 15.51 20.91 2.83
CA GLN A 207 16.18 22.01 2.12
C GLN A 207 15.21 23.18 1.89
N GLU A 208 15.74 24.41 1.79
CA GLU A 208 14.94 25.63 1.68
C GLU A 208 14.01 25.61 0.45
N GLU A 209 14.49 25.07 -0.66
CA GLU A 209 13.73 24.92 -1.92
C GLU A 209 12.67 23.81 -1.88
N LYS A 210 12.71 22.93 -0.87
CA LYS A 210 11.80 21.78 -0.69
C LYS A 210 10.84 21.95 0.49
N GLN A 211 10.76 23.14 1.08
CA GLN A 211 9.80 23.43 2.15
C GLN A 211 8.36 23.11 1.73
N ILE A 212 7.58 22.59 2.67
CA ILE A 212 6.25 22.05 2.42
C ILE A 212 5.18 22.76 3.24
N MET A 213 3.92 22.63 2.82
CA MET A 213 2.76 23.18 3.51
C MET A 213 1.56 22.23 3.45
N VAL A 214 0.70 22.31 4.47
CA VAL A 214 -0.55 21.58 4.53
C VAL A 214 -1.63 22.33 3.75
N THR A 215 -2.30 21.64 2.83
CA THR A 215 -3.46 22.15 2.10
C THR A 215 -4.74 22.09 2.94
N GLU A 216 -5.80 22.78 2.54
CA GLU A 216 -7.11 22.71 3.21
C GLU A 216 -7.66 21.28 3.33
N ARG A 217 -7.35 20.42 2.35
CA ARG A 217 -7.76 19.01 2.32
C ARG A 217 -6.89 18.09 3.19
N GLY A 218 -5.83 18.61 3.84
CA GLY A 218 -4.89 17.81 4.63
C GLY A 218 -3.93 16.97 3.79
N ASP A 219 -3.77 17.28 2.50
CA ASP A 219 -2.62 16.83 1.71
C ASP A 219 -1.43 17.77 1.96
N ILE A 220 -0.20 17.30 1.73
CA ILE A 220 1.02 18.12 1.88
C ILE A 220 1.64 18.35 0.49
N VAL A 221 1.97 19.60 0.20
CA VAL A 221 2.55 20.06 -1.07
C VAL A 221 3.80 20.91 -0.84
N THR A 222 4.69 20.98 -1.83
CA THR A 222 5.80 21.94 -1.80
C THR A 222 5.26 23.38 -1.87
N ILE A 223 5.87 24.30 -1.12
CA ILE A 223 5.46 25.71 -1.11
C ILE A 223 5.71 26.35 -2.47
N LYS A 224 6.89 26.11 -3.05
CA LYS A 224 7.34 26.74 -4.29
C LYS A 224 6.54 26.31 -5.52
N ASP A 225 6.41 25.01 -5.71
CA ASP A 225 5.89 24.43 -6.96
C ASP A 225 4.46 23.86 -6.81
N GLN A 226 3.91 23.84 -5.59
CA GLN A 226 2.60 23.26 -5.29
C GLN A 226 2.46 21.79 -5.73
N LEU A 227 3.58 21.06 -5.71
CA LEU A 227 3.64 19.64 -6.07
C LEU A 227 3.36 18.78 -4.85
N LYS A 228 2.52 17.76 -4.99
CA LYS A 228 2.14 16.87 -3.90
C LYS A 228 3.31 15.98 -3.47
N VAL A 229 3.57 15.95 -2.18
CA VAL A 229 4.61 15.13 -1.55
C VAL A 229 4.04 14.14 -0.53
N SER A 230 2.82 14.40 -0.04
CA SER A 230 2.09 13.48 0.83
C SER A 230 0.61 13.45 0.48
N GLY A 231 0.05 12.23 0.43
CA GLY A 231 -1.39 12.00 0.35
C GLY A 231 -1.94 11.39 1.62
N SER A 232 -3.09 11.88 2.06
CA SER A 232 -3.73 11.45 3.32
C SER A 232 -5.00 10.63 3.07
N ALA A 233 -5.22 9.60 3.88
CA ALA A 233 -6.47 8.83 3.95
C ALA A 233 -6.86 8.56 5.41
N TYR A 234 -8.15 8.31 5.63
CA TYR A 234 -8.73 8.25 6.98
C TYR A 234 -9.66 7.05 7.12
N LYS A 235 -9.75 6.52 8.35
CA LYS A 235 -10.72 5.49 8.74
C LYS A 235 -11.27 5.82 10.13
N LEU A 236 -12.58 5.71 10.30
CA LEU A 236 -13.28 5.90 11.57
C LEU A 236 -14.03 4.60 11.92
N THR A 237 -13.85 4.05 13.12
CA THR A 237 -14.56 2.85 13.58
C THR A 237 -14.59 2.78 15.11
N LYS A 238 -15.76 2.51 15.71
CA LYS A 238 -15.93 2.24 17.16
C LYS A 238 -15.23 3.28 18.07
N GLY A 239 -15.39 4.57 17.78
CA GLY A 239 -14.81 5.67 18.58
C GLY A 239 -13.32 5.94 18.34
N ARG A 240 -12.64 5.13 17.53
CA ARG A 240 -11.26 5.34 17.10
C ARG A 240 -11.21 5.88 15.69
N LEU A 241 -10.15 6.59 15.39
CA LEU A 241 -9.86 7.10 14.07
C LEU A 241 -8.35 6.98 13.80
N TYR A 242 -8.00 6.62 12.56
CA TYR A 242 -6.64 6.85 12.09
C TYR A 242 -6.61 7.73 10.85
N HIS A 243 -5.54 8.51 10.77
CA HIS A 243 -5.06 9.26 9.62
C HIS A 243 -3.76 8.61 9.21
N HIS A 244 -3.69 8.08 7.99
CA HIS A 244 -2.43 7.63 7.45
C HIS A 244 -2.10 8.38 6.17
N GLY A 245 -0.81 8.49 5.90
CA GLY A 245 -0.32 9.14 4.70
C GLY A 245 0.98 8.54 4.22
N THR A 246 1.28 8.88 2.98
CA THR A 246 2.56 8.57 2.33
C THR A 246 3.46 9.80 2.40
N MET A 247 4.78 9.64 2.45
CA MET A 247 5.71 10.74 2.27
C MET A 247 6.71 10.35 1.18
N LEU A 248 6.71 11.11 0.10
CA LEU A 248 7.56 10.89 -1.07
C LEU A 248 8.96 11.46 -0.82
N LEU A 249 9.87 10.59 -0.38
CA LEU A 249 11.24 10.97 -0.08
C LEU A 249 12.13 10.78 -1.33
N ASN A 250 12.21 9.57 -1.85
CA ASN A 250 13.06 9.17 -2.97
C ASN A 250 12.39 8.12 -3.88
N LEU A 251 11.07 8.22 -4.08
CA LEU A 251 10.27 7.27 -4.86
C LEU A 251 10.66 7.29 -6.36
N LYS A 252 10.66 6.14 -7.05
CA LYS A 252 10.91 6.06 -8.51
C LYS A 252 9.71 6.51 -9.34
N LEU A 253 9.44 7.82 -9.36
CA LEU A 253 8.24 8.42 -9.95
C LEU A 253 8.01 8.05 -11.44
N ASP A 254 9.07 7.89 -12.23
CA ASP A 254 8.97 7.64 -13.68
C ASP A 254 8.39 6.26 -14.02
N VAL A 255 8.71 5.25 -13.19
CA VAL A 255 8.22 3.88 -13.36
C VAL A 255 6.81 3.77 -12.79
N LEU A 256 6.58 4.35 -11.62
CA LEU A 256 5.38 4.08 -10.84
C LEU A 256 4.14 4.83 -11.34
N ARG A 257 4.31 5.96 -12.04
CA ARG A 257 3.19 6.65 -12.72
C ARG A 257 2.52 5.76 -13.78
N GLN A 258 3.28 4.88 -14.42
CA GLN A 258 2.77 3.99 -15.48
C GLN A 258 1.83 2.92 -14.91
N LEU A 259 2.02 2.51 -13.65
CA LEU A 259 1.13 1.56 -12.95
C LEU A 259 -0.27 2.12 -12.70
N LEU A 260 -0.43 3.45 -12.73
CA LEU A 260 -1.72 4.15 -12.54
C LEU A 260 -2.30 4.71 -13.84
N HIS A 261 -1.66 4.44 -14.98
CA HIS A 261 -2.10 4.92 -16.29
C HIS A 261 -2.72 3.77 -17.08
N ARG A 262 -3.98 3.94 -17.50
CA ARG A 262 -4.67 3.08 -18.47
C ARG A 262 -4.97 3.89 -19.72
N GLU A 263 -4.87 3.27 -20.88
CA GLU A 263 -5.28 3.89 -22.14
C GLU A 263 -6.82 4.02 -22.19
N GLU A 264 -7.32 5.13 -22.74
CA GLU A 264 -8.76 5.42 -22.84
C GLU A 264 -9.49 4.52 -23.86
N LEU A 265 -8.76 3.82 -24.73
CA LEU A 265 -9.30 3.03 -25.84
C LEU A 265 -9.88 1.66 -25.43
N LEU A 266 -9.82 1.30 -24.15
CA LEU A 266 -10.00 -0.07 -23.66
C LEU A 266 -11.40 -0.38 -23.12
N GLY A 267 -12.40 0.44 -23.47
CA GLY A 267 -13.77 0.31 -23.01
C GLY A 267 -14.16 1.33 -21.93
N SER A 268 -15.46 1.59 -21.81
CA SER A 268 -16.00 2.54 -20.84
C SER A 268 -16.50 1.82 -19.59
N ILE A 269 -15.91 2.13 -18.44
CA ILE A 269 -16.34 1.62 -17.14
C ILE A 269 -17.30 2.62 -16.49
N ALA A 270 -18.56 2.23 -16.30
CA ALA A 270 -19.52 3.00 -15.52
C ALA A 270 -19.58 2.47 -14.09
N SER A 271 -18.96 3.21 -13.16
CA SER A 271 -18.81 2.82 -11.75
C SER A 271 -19.18 3.96 -10.80
N LEU A 272 -20.46 4.35 -10.81
CA LEU A 272 -20.98 5.52 -10.08
C LEU A 272 -20.83 5.42 -8.55
N ALA A 273 -20.75 4.21 -8.00
CA ALA A 273 -20.60 3.97 -6.57
C ALA A 273 -19.13 3.90 -6.10
N SER A 274 -18.16 3.96 -7.02
CA SER A 274 -16.73 3.88 -6.70
C SER A 274 -16.09 5.25 -6.59
N VAL A 275 -15.14 5.36 -5.67
CA VAL A 275 -14.35 6.59 -5.47
C VAL A 275 -13.24 6.64 -6.52
N GLU A 276 -13.10 7.77 -7.21
CA GLU A 276 -12.03 7.99 -8.19
C GLU A 276 -10.79 8.61 -7.54
N SER A 277 -9.60 8.31 -8.07
CA SER A 277 -8.38 9.00 -7.66
C SER A 277 -8.35 10.44 -8.20
N VAL A 278 -7.96 11.38 -7.34
CA VAL A 278 -7.65 12.75 -7.76
C VAL A 278 -6.18 12.80 -8.18
N LYS A 279 -5.92 12.90 -9.48
CA LYS A 279 -4.57 12.98 -10.04
C LYS A 279 -3.98 14.37 -9.78
N LEU A 280 -2.89 14.41 -9.03
CA LEU A 280 -2.11 15.63 -8.78
C LEU A 280 -0.64 15.37 -9.16
N PRO A 281 0.07 16.38 -9.68
CA PRO A 281 1.49 16.24 -9.94
C PRO A 281 2.25 16.08 -8.61
N VAL A 282 3.23 15.19 -8.62
CA VAL A 282 3.98 14.77 -7.42
C VAL A 282 5.47 14.98 -7.58
N THR A 283 6.18 15.19 -6.47
CA THR A 283 7.65 15.30 -6.42
C THR A 283 8.22 14.63 -5.17
N ASN A 284 9.53 14.42 -5.17
CA ASN A 284 10.30 13.89 -4.05
C ASN A 284 10.92 15.03 -3.23
N LEU A 285 11.06 14.81 -1.92
CA LEU A 285 11.76 15.72 -1.01
C LEU A 285 13.27 15.48 -0.95
N HIS A 286 13.75 14.31 -1.38
CA HIS A 286 15.15 13.90 -1.33
C HIS A 286 15.73 13.92 0.08
N LEU A 287 14.95 13.41 1.04
CA LEU A 287 15.35 13.26 2.44
C LEU A 287 15.65 11.80 2.75
N ASP A 288 16.52 11.59 3.73
CA ASP A 288 16.74 10.25 4.27
C ASP A 288 15.50 9.79 5.07
N LYS A 289 15.22 8.48 5.01
CA LYS A 289 14.00 7.92 5.60
C LYS A 289 14.11 7.86 7.13
N GLU A 290 15.28 7.55 7.68
CA GLU A 290 15.53 7.55 9.12
C GLU A 290 15.48 8.98 9.67
N GLU A 291 16.09 9.95 8.98
CA GLU A 291 15.99 11.37 9.36
C GLU A 291 14.53 11.86 9.40
N PHE A 292 13.73 11.50 8.40
CA PHE A 292 12.30 11.82 8.37
C PHE A 292 11.54 11.16 9.53
N ILE A 293 11.76 9.87 9.78
CA ILE A 293 11.10 9.14 10.87
C ILE A 293 11.44 9.76 12.23
N GLU A 294 12.70 10.09 12.48
CA GLU A 294 13.12 10.69 13.75
C GLU A 294 12.56 12.12 13.91
N ALA A 295 12.60 12.94 12.86
CA ALA A 295 12.08 14.30 12.91
C ALA A 295 10.57 14.32 13.25
N VAL A 296 9.77 13.48 12.57
CA VAL A 296 8.33 13.39 12.83
C VAL A 296 8.03 12.72 14.16
N SER A 297 8.84 11.75 14.60
CA SER A 297 8.73 11.15 15.94
C SER A 297 8.99 12.18 17.04
N SER A 298 9.98 13.06 16.86
CA SER A 298 10.22 14.20 17.75
C SER A 298 9.02 15.15 17.76
N GLY A 299 8.48 15.53 16.61
CA GLY A 299 7.28 16.39 16.56
C GLY A 299 6.06 15.75 17.23
N PHE A 300 5.91 14.42 17.13
CA PHE A 300 4.87 13.69 17.84
C PHE A 300 5.10 13.67 19.35
N ARG A 301 6.35 13.46 19.82
CA ARG A 301 6.72 13.58 21.25
C ARG A 301 6.38 14.96 21.79
N ASP A 302 6.75 16.01 21.06
CA ASP A 302 6.48 17.39 21.44
C ASP A 302 4.98 17.67 21.51
N ALA A 303 4.20 17.19 20.54
CA ALA A 303 2.77 17.46 20.45
C ALA A 303 1.92 16.63 21.44
N TYR A 304 2.28 15.36 21.64
CA TYR A 304 1.41 14.38 22.30
C TYR A 304 2.05 13.63 23.46
N GLY A 305 3.37 13.72 23.67
CA GLY A 305 4.07 13.00 24.73
C GLY A 305 3.63 13.42 26.14
N ILE A 306 3.95 12.59 27.12
CA ILE A 306 3.60 12.82 28.52
C ILE A 306 4.78 13.53 29.19
N VAL A 307 4.50 14.59 29.93
CA VAL A 307 5.47 15.14 30.87
C VAL A 307 5.52 14.18 32.05
N GLU A 308 6.68 13.57 32.32
CA GLU A 308 6.86 12.90 33.61
C GLU A 308 6.69 13.98 34.68
N GLU A 309 5.54 14.00 35.37
CA GLU A 309 5.45 14.68 36.65
C GLU A 309 6.54 14.06 37.51
N ALA A 310 7.56 14.85 37.85
CA ALA A 310 8.60 14.43 38.76
C ALA A 310 7.91 13.81 39.97
N LYS A 311 8.02 12.49 40.13
CA LYS A 311 7.43 11.71 41.23
C LYS A 311 7.39 12.59 42.46
N GLU A 312 6.18 12.86 42.96
CA GLU A 312 5.92 13.66 44.16
C GLU A 312 7.06 13.45 45.15
N LYS A 313 7.96 14.44 45.24
CA LYS A 313 8.82 14.54 46.42
C LYS A 313 7.87 14.80 47.58
N GLU A 314 8.20 14.23 48.74
CA GLU A 314 7.35 14.20 49.93
C GLU A 314 6.67 15.55 50.25
N PRO A 315 5.51 15.56 50.92
CA PRO A 315 4.58 16.70 51.01
C PRO A 315 5.07 17.93 51.81
N GLU A 316 6.36 18.07 52.09
CA GLU A 316 6.88 19.11 52.98
C GLU A 316 7.52 20.31 52.26
N GLU A 317 7.71 20.27 50.94
CA GLU A 317 8.14 21.44 50.16
C GLU A 317 7.09 21.78 49.11
N MET A 318 6.21 22.71 49.45
CA MET A 318 5.29 23.35 48.50
C MET A 318 6.14 23.88 47.32
N ASN A 319 5.96 23.32 46.12
CA ASN A 319 6.76 23.64 44.95
C ASN A 319 6.66 25.15 44.67
N GLU A 320 7.78 25.88 44.67
CA GLU A 320 7.80 27.33 44.43
C GLU A 320 7.11 27.72 43.11
N ASN A 321 7.07 26.78 42.15
CA ASN A 321 6.37 26.94 40.87
C ASN A 321 4.84 26.88 40.98
N GLU A 322 4.28 26.09 41.90
CA GLU A 322 2.84 26.10 42.22
C GLU A 322 2.44 27.42 42.89
N PHE A 323 3.30 27.94 43.79
CA PHE A 323 3.06 29.22 44.46
C PHE A 323 3.06 30.42 43.50
N LEU A 324 3.85 30.35 42.42
CA LEU A 324 3.96 31.42 41.42
C LEU A 324 3.04 31.26 40.19
N GLY A 325 2.25 30.17 40.11
CA GLY A 325 1.42 29.88 38.94
C GLY A 325 2.23 29.61 37.66
N LEU A 326 3.49 29.19 37.81
CA LEU A 326 4.42 28.92 36.70
C LEU A 326 4.34 27.46 36.23
N GLN A 327 3.43 26.65 36.76
CA GLN A 327 3.32 25.24 36.41
C GLN A 327 3.07 25.03 34.92
N ASP A 328 2.24 25.87 34.30
CA ASP A 328 2.00 25.85 32.84
C ASP A 328 3.26 26.19 32.04
N PHE A 329 4.11 27.08 32.57
CA PHE A 329 5.38 27.44 31.96
C PHE A 329 6.37 26.27 32.09
N VAL A 330 6.54 25.72 33.29
CA VAL A 330 7.42 24.55 33.53
C VAL A 330 7.00 23.36 32.66
N ASN A 331 5.69 23.04 32.61
CA ASN A 331 5.18 21.96 31.77
C ASN A 331 5.35 22.21 30.26
N ALA A 332 5.38 23.47 29.82
CA ALA A 332 5.66 23.83 28.42
C ALA A 332 7.14 23.66 28.03
N PHE A 333 8.07 23.70 28.99
CA PHE A 333 9.52 23.54 28.75
C PHE A 333 10.09 22.19 29.23
N SER A 334 9.30 21.35 29.89
CA SER A 334 9.70 19.99 30.28
C SER A 334 9.79 19.05 29.07
N GLU A 335 10.81 18.19 29.05
CA GLU A 335 10.93 17.13 28.05
C GLU A 335 9.75 16.16 28.14
N ARG A 336 8.98 16.07 27.06
CA ARG A 336 7.89 15.10 26.93
C ARG A 336 8.46 13.77 26.50
N GLN A 337 8.16 12.72 27.25
CA GLN A 337 8.58 11.37 26.91
C GLN A 337 7.49 10.67 26.09
N CYS A 338 7.94 9.98 25.03
CA CYS A 338 7.14 8.99 24.32
C CYS A 338 8.06 7.86 23.87
N GLU A 339 7.71 6.65 24.31
CA GLU A 339 8.44 5.45 23.95
C GLU A 339 8.32 5.14 22.45
N THR A 340 9.31 4.43 21.92
CA THR A 340 9.32 3.93 20.54
C THR A 340 9.47 2.42 20.56
N PHE A 341 8.56 1.71 19.88
CA PHE A 341 8.58 0.26 19.72
C PHE A 341 8.96 -0.10 18.28
N VAL A 342 10.02 -0.87 18.11
CA VAL A 342 10.45 -1.36 16.79
C VAL A 342 9.83 -2.72 16.53
N VAL A 343 9.22 -2.90 15.36
CA VAL A 343 8.71 -4.19 14.89
C VAL A 343 9.65 -4.70 13.80
N ASP A 344 10.26 -5.84 14.03
CA ASP A 344 11.20 -6.50 13.12
C ASP A 344 10.86 -8.00 12.97
N GLU A 345 11.76 -8.75 12.34
CA GLU A 345 11.57 -10.18 12.05
C GLU A 345 11.56 -11.05 13.32
N ASP A 346 12.22 -10.60 14.39
CA ASP A 346 12.29 -11.30 15.68
C ASP A 346 11.10 -10.96 16.59
N THR A 347 10.29 -9.98 16.21
CA THR A 347 9.12 -9.58 16.98
C THR A 347 8.01 -10.63 16.90
N GLU A 348 7.65 -11.23 18.04
CA GLU A 348 6.53 -12.16 18.12
C GLU A 348 5.18 -11.44 17.85
N LEU A 349 4.60 -11.72 16.68
CA LEU A 349 3.32 -11.15 16.25
C LEU A 349 2.15 -12.11 16.58
N PRO A 350 1.00 -11.60 17.07
CA PRO A 350 -0.18 -12.41 17.32
C PRO A 350 -0.75 -13.07 16.05
N GLU A 351 -1.36 -14.25 16.20
CA GLU A 351 -1.97 -15.00 15.09
C GLU A 351 -3.06 -14.20 14.35
N GLU A 352 -3.73 -13.25 15.02
CA GLU A 352 -4.74 -12.40 14.37
C GLU A 352 -4.14 -11.50 13.29
N ILE A 353 -2.87 -11.11 13.41
CA ILE A 353 -2.18 -10.33 12.38
C ILE A 353 -2.00 -11.16 11.12
N GLU A 354 -1.61 -12.42 11.27
CA GLU A 354 -1.46 -13.33 10.14
C GLU A 354 -2.82 -13.62 9.48
N ALA A 355 -3.88 -13.78 10.26
CA ALA A 355 -5.24 -13.90 9.73
C ALA A 355 -5.66 -12.65 8.93
N MET A 356 -5.38 -11.45 9.46
CA MET A 356 -5.65 -10.19 8.76
C MET A 356 -4.80 -10.03 7.49
N ARG A 357 -3.53 -10.46 7.52
CA ARG A 357 -2.63 -10.49 6.36
C ARG A 357 -3.22 -11.37 5.26
N ASN A 358 -3.65 -12.57 5.61
CA ASN A 358 -4.23 -13.53 4.69
C ASN A 358 -5.55 -13.01 4.09
N GLU A 359 -6.41 -12.38 4.90
CA GLU A 359 -7.62 -11.71 4.39
C GLU A 359 -7.30 -10.69 3.29
N LEU A 360 -6.25 -9.87 3.48
CA LEU A 360 -5.86 -8.84 2.52
C LEU A 360 -5.38 -9.42 1.17
N THR A 361 -4.95 -10.68 1.14
CA THR A 361 -4.54 -11.37 -0.10
C THR A 361 -5.70 -11.97 -0.89
N LEU A 362 -6.87 -12.19 -0.25
CA LEU A 362 -8.02 -12.85 -0.86
C LEU A 362 -8.60 -12.07 -2.04
N TRP A 363 -9.11 -12.81 -3.03
CA TRP A 363 -9.79 -12.21 -4.18
C TRP A 363 -11.03 -11.41 -3.76
N GLU A 364 -11.79 -11.98 -2.83
CA GLU A 364 -13.00 -11.39 -2.25
C GLU A 364 -12.71 -10.02 -1.62
N TRP A 365 -11.53 -9.85 -1.04
CA TRP A 365 -11.11 -8.56 -0.51
C TRP A 365 -10.60 -7.63 -1.62
N LYS A 366 -9.56 -8.05 -2.37
CA LYS A 366 -8.89 -7.20 -3.38
C LYS A 366 -9.84 -6.73 -4.47
N PHE A 367 -10.66 -7.62 -5.00
CA PHE A 367 -11.54 -7.40 -6.15
C PHE A 367 -13.01 -7.48 -5.76
N GLY A 368 -13.37 -8.42 -4.89
CA GLY A 368 -14.75 -8.66 -4.46
C GLY A 368 -15.39 -7.52 -3.67
N SER A 369 -14.58 -6.67 -3.05
CA SER A 369 -15.05 -5.47 -2.35
C SER A 369 -15.38 -4.30 -3.28
N THR A 370 -15.16 -4.45 -4.59
CA THR A 370 -15.51 -3.43 -5.58
C THR A 370 -17.04 -3.34 -5.72
N ALA A 371 -17.56 -2.11 -5.70
CA ALA A 371 -18.97 -1.86 -5.94
C ALA A 371 -19.38 -2.35 -7.34
N LYS A 372 -20.67 -2.69 -7.53
CA LYS A 372 -21.21 -3.09 -8.84
C LYS A 372 -20.88 -2.03 -9.89
N PHE A 373 -20.45 -2.47 -11.07
CA PHE A 373 -20.18 -1.60 -12.21
C PHE A 373 -20.51 -2.31 -13.52
N THR A 374 -20.63 -1.52 -14.59
CA THR A 374 -20.70 -2.05 -15.96
C THR A 374 -19.45 -1.68 -16.74
N HIS A 375 -19.05 -2.55 -17.66
CA HIS A 375 -17.92 -2.33 -18.55
C HIS A 375 -18.35 -2.61 -19.98
N ARG A 376 -18.35 -1.56 -20.82
CA ARG A 376 -18.79 -1.62 -22.21
C ARG A 376 -17.60 -1.53 -23.16
N PHE A 377 -17.52 -2.47 -24.09
CA PHE A 377 -16.52 -2.58 -25.15
C PHE A 377 -17.16 -2.44 -26.52
N GLU A 378 -16.43 -1.86 -27.46
CA GLU A 378 -16.91 -1.64 -28.83
C GLU A 378 -15.79 -1.96 -29.82
N LYS A 379 -15.99 -2.99 -30.65
CA LYS A 379 -15.10 -3.34 -31.77
C LYS A 379 -15.71 -2.84 -33.07
N LYS A 380 -15.39 -1.59 -33.43
CA LYS A 380 -15.99 -0.88 -34.57
C LYS A 380 -15.87 -1.63 -35.89
N GLU A 381 -14.75 -2.32 -36.12
CA GLU A 381 -14.48 -3.08 -37.35
C GLU A 381 -15.46 -4.23 -37.58
N ARG A 382 -16.02 -4.80 -36.50
CA ARG A 382 -17.02 -5.88 -36.54
C ARG A 382 -18.45 -5.40 -36.22
N GLY A 383 -18.63 -4.12 -35.91
CA GLY A 383 -19.91 -3.61 -35.40
C GLY A 383 -20.36 -4.27 -34.09
N LEU A 384 -19.41 -4.82 -33.33
CA LEU A 384 -19.67 -5.60 -32.12
C LEU A 384 -19.62 -4.69 -30.89
N VAL A 385 -20.65 -4.80 -30.04
CA VAL A 385 -20.71 -4.15 -28.73
C VAL A 385 -20.97 -5.21 -27.68
N VAL A 386 -20.17 -5.20 -26.62
CA VAL A 386 -20.28 -6.11 -25.49
C VAL A 386 -20.36 -5.28 -24.22
N GLU A 387 -21.37 -5.51 -23.39
CA GLU A 387 -21.50 -4.88 -22.09
C GLU A 387 -21.56 -5.94 -20.99
N PHE A 388 -20.66 -5.81 -20.02
CA PHE A 388 -20.52 -6.70 -18.88
C PHE A 388 -21.04 -6.06 -17.62
N GLU A 389 -21.81 -6.82 -16.83
CA GLU A 389 -22.18 -6.46 -15.47
C GLU A 389 -21.32 -7.23 -14.47
N VAL A 390 -20.57 -6.49 -13.66
CA VAL A 390 -19.63 -7.05 -12.69
C VAL A 390 -20.13 -6.77 -11.28
N VAL A 391 -20.25 -7.82 -10.47
CA VAL A 391 -20.71 -7.76 -9.09
C VAL A 391 -19.77 -8.56 -8.21
N LYS A 392 -19.25 -7.94 -7.15
CA LYS A 392 -18.26 -8.54 -6.24
C LYS A 392 -17.07 -9.13 -7.01
N GLY A 393 -16.55 -8.38 -7.97
CA GLY A 393 -15.39 -8.77 -8.78
C GLY A 393 -15.59 -10.03 -9.62
N ARG A 394 -16.85 -10.39 -9.91
CA ARG A 394 -17.20 -11.49 -10.80
C ARG A 394 -18.13 -10.99 -11.89
N LEU A 395 -17.92 -11.44 -13.12
CA LEU A 395 -18.86 -11.27 -14.21
C LEU A 395 -20.15 -12.02 -13.87
N LYS A 396 -21.28 -11.32 -13.88
CA LYS A 396 -22.59 -11.88 -13.54
C LYS A 396 -23.56 -11.95 -14.70
N SER A 397 -23.53 -10.96 -15.57
CA SER A 397 -24.32 -10.98 -16.80
C SER A 397 -23.57 -10.22 -17.90
N MET A 398 -23.98 -10.47 -19.12
CA MET A 398 -23.47 -9.82 -20.30
C MET A 398 -24.60 -9.51 -21.27
N SER A 399 -24.45 -8.46 -22.06
CA SER A 399 -25.25 -8.23 -23.26
C SER A 399 -24.31 -8.06 -24.45
N VAL A 400 -24.69 -8.65 -25.58
CA VAL A 400 -23.90 -8.63 -26.81
C VAL A 400 -24.81 -8.20 -27.95
N SER A 401 -24.32 -7.28 -28.78
CA SER A 401 -24.96 -6.91 -30.05
C SER A 401 -23.91 -6.88 -31.15
N GLY A 402 -24.15 -7.61 -32.23
CA GLY A 402 -23.20 -7.76 -33.34
C GLY A 402 -23.73 -8.75 -34.37
N GLU A 403 -22.85 -9.31 -35.19
CA GLU A 403 -23.19 -10.39 -36.12
C GLU A 403 -23.48 -11.70 -35.37
N ASP A 404 -24.34 -12.57 -35.93
CA ASP A 404 -24.73 -13.84 -35.32
C ASP A 404 -23.51 -14.72 -34.95
N LYS A 405 -22.47 -14.75 -35.80
CA LYS A 405 -21.23 -15.48 -35.56
C LYS A 405 -20.50 -15.02 -34.29
N ASP A 406 -20.51 -13.72 -33.99
CA ASP A 406 -19.82 -13.15 -32.83
C ASP A 406 -20.62 -13.42 -31.56
N ILE A 407 -21.96 -13.48 -31.67
CA ILE A 407 -22.86 -13.89 -30.58
C ILE A 407 -22.66 -15.37 -30.26
N GLU A 408 -22.65 -16.24 -31.28
CA GLU A 408 -22.39 -17.68 -31.17
C GLU A 408 -21.03 -17.94 -30.48
N ALA A 409 -20.01 -17.14 -30.78
CA ALA A 409 -18.68 -17.26 -30.18
C ALA A 409 -18.66 -17.03 -28.65
N MET A 410 -19.68 -16.37 -28.09
CA MET A 410 -19.77 -16.05 -26.65
C MET A 410 -20.89 -16.81 -25.92
N GLU A 411 -21.62 -17.71 -26.58
CA GLU A 411 -22.70 -18.49 -25.96
C GLU A 411 -22.23 -19.34 -24.78
N PHE A 412 -21.01 -19.87 -24.87
CA PHE A 412 -20.43 -20.66 -23.79
C PHE A 412 -20.19 -19.81 -22.54
N LEU A 413 -19.66 -18.59 -22.72
CA LEU A 413 -19.55 -17.61 -21.64
C LEU A 413 -20.93 -17.31 -21.03
N GLN A 414 -21.96 -17.02 -21.84
CA GLN A 414 -23.33 -16.76 -21.33
C GLN A 414 -23.83 -17.90 -20.44
N THR A 415 -23.67 -19.14 -20.90
CA THR A 415 -24.07 -20.35 -20.16
C THR A 415 -23.35 -20.46 -18.82
N MET A 416 -22.06 -20.10 -18.77
CA MET A 416 -21.27 -20.13 -17.54
C MET A 416 -21.69 -19.04 -16.54
N LEU A 417 -22.16 -17.89 -17.02
CA LEU A 417 -22.64 -16.80 -16.17
C LEU A 417 -23.93 -17.17 -15.42
N GLU A 418 -24.80 -17.99 -16.01
CA GLU A 418 -26.04 -18.47 -15.38
C GLU A 418 -25.81 -19.36 -14.15
N ARG A 419 -24.61 -19.95 -14.00
CA ARG A 419 -24.28 -20.88 -12.92
C ARG A 419 -23.72 -20.18 -11.68
N GLU A 420 -22.46 -19.76 -11.73
CA GLU A 420 -21.73 -19.22 -10.56
C GLU A 420 -21.10 -17.84 -10.84
N GLY A 421 -21.13 -17.38 -12.10
CA GLY A 421 -20.38 -16.23 -12.58
C GLY A 421 -18.87 -16.51 -12.61
N VAL A 422 -18.15 -15.74 -13.41
CA VAL A 422 -16.72 -15.95 -13.69
C VAL A 422 -15.91 -14.87 -12.96
N PRO A 423 -14.74 -15.14 -12.36
CA PRO A 423 -13.86 -14.07 -11.86
C PRO A 423 -13.60 -13.06 -12.96
N TYR A 424 -13.66 -11.77 -12.66
CA TYR A 424 -13.54 -10.75 -13.69
C TYR A 424 -12.07 -10.42 -13.99
N THR A 425 -11.41 -11.32 -14.70
CA THR A 425 -10.07 -11.14 -15.28
C THR A 425 -10.12 -11.37 -16.78
N GLY A 426 -9.17 -10.79 -17.53
CA GLY A 426 -9.05 -11.02 -18.95
C GLY A 426 -8.92 -12.50 -19.28
N SER A 427 -8.04 -13.22 -18.58
CA SER A 427 -7.82 -14.66 -18.80
C SER A 427 -9.03 -15.53 -18.50
N ASP A 428 -9.73 -15.27 -17.39
CA ASP A 428 -10.89 -16.09 -17.00
C ASP A 428 -12.06 -15.88 -17.95
N VAL A 429 -12.29 -14.64 -18.42
CA VAL A 429 -13.36 -14.35 -19.38
C VAL A 429 -13.00 -14.87 -20.78
N ALA A 430 -11.77 -14.62 -21.24
CA ALA A 430 -11.28 -15.06 -22.55
C ALA A 430 -11.32 -16.58 -22.72
N GLY A 431 -11.06 -17.34 -21.64
CA GLY A 431 -11.08 -18.80 -21.65
C GLY A 431 -12.45 -19.43 -21.98
N PHE A 432 -13.54 -18.65 -21.98
CA PHE A 432 -14.89 -19.12 -22.35
C PHE A 432 -15.36 -18.61 -23.72
N ILE A 433 -14.52 -17.91 -24.48
CA ILE A 433 -14.81 -17.40 -25.83
C ILE A 433 -14.16 -18.33 -26.86
N THR A 434 -14.93 -18.78 -27.85
CA THR A 434 -14.47 -19.81 -28.80
C THR A 434 -13.75 -19.23 -30.03
N ASP A 435 -13.96 -17.96 -30.34
CA ASP A 435 -13.22 -17.23 -31.40
C ASP A 435 -11.94 -16.64 -30.81
N ASP A 436 -10.79 -17.04 -31.36
CA ASP A 436 -9.47 -16.63 -30.85
C ASP A 436 -9.26 -15.11 -30.89
N GLU A 437 -9.72 -14.44 -31.94
CA GLU A 437 -9.53 -12.99 -32.12
C GLU A 437 -10.39 -12.18 -31.15
N LEU A 438 -11.63 -12.63 -30.88
CA LEU A 438 -12.51 -12.03 -29.88
C LEU A 438 -12.04 -12.34 -28.46
N SER A 439 -11.54 -13.55 -28.23
CA SER A 439 -10.98 -13.99 -26.95
C SER A 439 -9.79 -13.13 -26.55
N GLU A 440 -8.82 -12.96 -27.44
CA GLU A 440 -7.65 -12.11 -27.22
C GLU A 440 -8.05 -10.64 -27.04
N TRP A 441 -8.90 -10.11 -27.92
CA TRP A 441 -9.36 -8.72 -27.85
C TRP A 441 -10.07 -8.39 -26.53
N LEU A 442 -11.07 -9.19 -26.12
CA LEU A 442 -11.80 -8.94 -24.87
C LEU A 442 -10.93 -9.19 -23.65
N GLY A 443 -10.12 -10.24 -23.64
CA GLY A 443 -9.20 -10.54 -22.55
C GLY A 443 -8.25 -9.36 -22.30
N ASN A 444 -7.62 -8.87 -23.36
CA ASN A 444 -6.72 -7.73 -23.31
C ASN A 444 -7.46 -6.46 -22.87
N ALA A 445 -8.65 -6.17 -23.41
CA ALA A 445 -9.40 -4.97 -23.06
C ALA A 445 -9.85 -4.95 -21.58
N ILE A 446 -10.25 -6.09 -21.02
CA ILE A 446 -10.64 -6.21 -19.61
C ILE A 446 -9.49 -5.82 -18.68
N ASP A 447 -8.31 -6.39 -18.90
CA ASP A 447 -7.15 -6.12 -18.07
C ASP A 447 -6.53 -4.75 -18.39
N GLY A 448 -6.66 -4.30 -19.64
CA GLY A 448 -6.22 -3.00 -20.12
C GLY A 448 -4.93 -3.03 -20.93
N LEU A 449 -4.72 -4.10 -21.69
CA LEU A 449 -3.74 -4.21 -22.75
C LEU A 449 -4.34 -3.69 -24.06
N SER A 450 -3.62 -2.81 -24.75
CA SER A 450 -3.96 -2.32 -26.09
C SER A 450 -3.58 -3.30 -27.20
#